data_AF-A0A833D691-F1
#
_entry.id   AF-A0A833D691-F1
#
_cell.length_a   1.000
_cell.length_b   1.000
_cell.length_c   1.000
_cell.angle_alpha   90.00
_cell.angle_beta   90.00
_cell.angle_gamma   90.00
#
_symmetry.space_group_name_H-M   'P 1'
#
loop_
_entity.id
_entity.type
_entity.pdbx_description
1 polymer ?
#
loop_
_entity_poly.entity_id
_entity_poly.type
_entity_poly.pdbx_seq_one_letter_code
_entity_poly.pdbx_strand_id
1 'polypeptide(L)'
;VTSLEDIRQLAIRTGLPPHLMAVKYHSDVVADGGLIRLSYHRIAAIAGDCGEWDRDVGRNRENLPYPNFGCAQQKNLAAMVANPTDLIVAAEETPRSSELRSFHWKKYIDPKSDESDKQKALPNSKQ
;
A
#
# COMPACT_ATOMS: atom_id res chain seq x y z
N VAL A 1 -17.42 21.81 20.13
CA VAL A 1 -18.16 22.04 18.88
C VAL A 1 -17.13 22.47 17.84
N THR A 2 -16.72 21.59 16.94
CA THR A 2 -15.76 21.93 15.88
C THR A 2 -16.51 22.74 14.83
N SER A 3 -16.22 24.03 14.76
CA SER A 3 -16.83 24.93 13.79
C SER A 3 -16.27 24.66 12.39
N LEU A 4 -16.99 25.09 11.35
CA LEU A 4 -16.48 25.09 9.97
C LEU A 4 -15.15 25.86 9.86
N GLU A 5 -15.01 26.94 10.64
CA GLU A 5 -13.80 27.75 10.66
C GLU A 5 -12.62 26.97 11.24
N ASP A 6 -12.82 26.20 12.31
CA ASP A 6 -11.76 25.37 12.90
C ASP A 6 -11.22 24.34 11.90
N ILE A 7 -12.10 23.72 11.11
CA ILE A 7 -11.72 22.75 10.07
C ILE A 7 -10.91 23.46 8.97
N ARG A 8 -11.34 24.65 8.56
CA ARG A 8 -10.65 25.44 7.53
C ARG A 8 -9.25 25.86 8.02
N GLN A 9 -9.15 26.33 9.27
CA GLN A 9 -7.87 26.71 9.87
C GLN A 9 -6.94 25.50 10.03
N LEU A 10 -7.47 24.35 10.41
CA LEU A 10 -6.70 23.11 10.49
C LEU A 10 -6.15 22.74 9.10
N ALA A 11 -6.98 22.76 8.06
CA ALA A 11 -6.56 22.43 6.70
C ALA A 11 -5.45 23.38 6.17
N ILE A 12 -5.57 24.68 6.46
CA ILE A 12 -4.53 25.66 6.12
C ILE A 12 -3.22 25.34 6.86
N ARG A 13 -3.29 25.04 8.17
CA ARG A 13 -2.12 24.69 8.98
C ARG A 13 -1.43 23.41 8.53
N THR A 14 -2.18 22.44 7.97
CA THR A 14 -1.61 21.22 7.38
C THR A 14 -1.11 21.41 5.94
N GLY A 15 -1.17 22.64 5.41
CA GLY A 15 -0.60 22.99 4.10
C GLY A 15 -1.57 22.92 2.93
N LEU A 16 -2.89 22.76 3.16
CA LEU A 16 -3.86 22.87 2.06
C LEU A 16 -4.08 24.35 1.70
N PRO A 17 -3.78 24.76 0.46
CA PRO A 17 -3.99 26.14 0.06
C PRO A 17 -5.50 26.45 -0.09
N PRO A 18 -5.94 27.69 0.22
CA PRO A 18 -7.36 28.06 0.22
C PRO A 18 -8.11 27.80 -1.09
N HIS A 19 -7.43 27.85 -2.23
CA HIS A 19 -8.03 27.66 -3.55
C HIS A 19 -8.39 26.19 -3.87
N LEU A 20 -7.85 25.22 -3.13
CA LEU A 20 -8.20 23.80 -3.27
C LEU A 20 -9.40 23.40 -2.39
N MET A 21 -9.92 24.34 -1.59
CA MET A 21 -11.03 24.10 -0.67
C MET A 21 -12.29 24.81 -1.17
N ALA A 22 -13.36 24.04 -1.39
CA ALA A 22 -14.68 24.57 -1.71
C ALA A 22 -15.63 24.30 -0.55
N VAL A 23 -16.33 25.36 -0.10
CA VAL A 23 -17.38 25.25 0.91
C VAL A 23 -18.72 25.45 0.22
N LYS A 24 -19.65 24.50 0.41
CA LYS A 24 -21.03 24.61 -0.06
C LYS A 24 -21.97 24.46 1.12
N TYR A 25 -22.79 25.48 1.34
CA TYR A 25 -23.89 25.42 2.30
C TYR A 25 -25.05 24.66 1.68
N HIS A 26 -25.48 23.60 2.34
CA HIS A 26 -26.66 22.84 1.96
C HIS A 26 -27.82 23.32 2.85
N SER A 27 -28.96 23.64 2.24
CA SER A 27 -30.17 24.08 2.95
C SER A 27 -31.10 22.92 3.30
N ASP A 28 -30.64 21.69 3.13
CA ASP A 28 -31.43 20.49 3.38
C ASP A 28 -31.79 20.42 4.87
N VAL A 29 -33.04 20.11 5.18
CA VAL A 29 -33.50 19.93 6.57
C VAL A 29 -32.90 18.64 7.11
N VAL A 30 -31.70 18.72 7.67
CA VAL A 30 -31.09 17.62 8.42
C VAL A 30 -31.76 17.60 9.79
N ALA A 31 -32.52 16.55 10.07
CA ALA A 31 -33.30 16.41 11.30
C ALA A 31 -32.45 16.35 12.59
N ASP A 32 -31.12 16.24 12.45
CA ASP A 32 -30.19 15.90 13.52
C ASP A 32 -28.98 16.86 13.53
N GLY A 33 -29.24 18.16 13.68
CA GLY A 33 -28.21 19.19 13.82
C GLY A 33 -27.38 19.45 12.55
N GLY A 34 -26.76 20.63 12.47
CA GLY A 34 -25.94 21.00 11.31
C GLY A 34 -24.70 20.10 11.17
N LEU A 35 -24.78 19.11 10.27
CA LEU A 35 -23.66 18.22 9.96
C LEU A 35 -22.73 18.87 8.92
N ILE A 36 -21.42 18.85 9.19
CA ILE A 36 -20.40 19.23 8.20
C ILE A 36 -20.00 17.97 7.41
N ARG A 37 -20.20 17.97 6.09
CA ARG A 37 -19.75 16.91 5.18
C ARG A 37 -18.40 17.28 4.56
N LEU A 38 -17.39 16.45 4.77
CA LEU A 38 -16.09 16.55 4.11
C LEU A 38 -16.04 15.61 2.89
N SER A 39 -15.61 16.13 1.74
CA SER A 39 -15.36 15.34 0.53
C SER A 39 -14.05 15.78 -0.12
N TYR A 40 -13.25 14.81 -0.55
CA TYR A 40 -11.97 15.05 -1.22
C TYR A 40 -11.78 14.04 -2.36
N HIS A 41 -11.00 14.42 -3.36
CA HIS A 41 -10.59 13.49 -4.40
C HIS A 41 -9.43 12.62 -3.90
N ARG A 42 -9.49 11.32 -4.16
CA ARG A 42 -8.41 10.38 -3.92
C ARG A 42 -8.25 9.46 -5.12
N ILE A 43 -7.03 9.03 -5.39
CA ILE A 43 -6.76 7.93 -6.31
C ILE A 43 -7.12 6.63 -5.58
N ALA A 44 -7.77 5.69 -6.27
CA ALA A 44 -8.12 4.38 -5.73
C ALA A 44 -7.92 3.32 -6.81
N ALA A 45 -7.39 2.17 -6.42
CA ALA A 45 -7.35 1.00 -7.29
C ALA A 45 -8.74 0.34 -7.25
N ILE A 46 -9.45 0.35 -8.37
CA ILE A 46 -10.79 -0.22 -8.50
C ILE A 46 -10.75 -1.22 -9.65
N ALA A 47 -11.03 -2.48 -9.33
CA ALA A 47 -11.34 -3.49 -10.34
C ALA A 47 -12.86 -3.56 -10.53
N GLY A 48 -13.31 -3.92 -11.73
CA GLY A 48 -14.73 -4.15 -12.01
C GLY A 48 -15.30 -5.29 -11.17
N ASP A 49 -16.62 -5.41 -11.17
CA ASP A 49 -17.28 -6.56 -10.54
C ASP A 49 -17.01 -7.83 -11.34
N CYS A 50 -16.70 -8.90 -10.62
CA CYS A 50 -16.50 -10.21 -11.22
C CYS A 50 -17.85 -10.88 -11.47
N GLY A 51 -17.91 -11.67 -12.54
CA GLY A 51 -19.11 -12.38 -12.97
C GLY A 51 -19.49 -13.56 -12.06
N GLU A 52 -20.27 -14.48 -12.62
CA GLU A 52 -20.84 -15.61 -11.87
C GLU A 52 -19.79 -16.66 -11.48
N TRP A 53 -19.90 -17.17 -10.25
CA TRP A 53 -19.03 -18.17 -9.65
C TRP A 53 -19.69 -19.56 -9.76
N ASP A 54 -19.88 -20.00 -11.00
CA ASP A 54 -20.59 -21.23 -11.36
C ASP A 54 -19.84 -22.52 -10.97
N ARG A 55 -18.51 -22.47 -10.89
CA ARG A 55 -17.63 -23.59 -10.54
C ARG A 55 -16.93 -23.38 -9.20
N ASP A 56 -16.90 -24.45 -8.40
CA ASP A 56 -16.17 -24.48 -7.13
C ASP A 56 -14.64 -24.37 -7.37
N VAL A 57 -14.04 -23.31 -6.82
CA VAL A 57 -12.63 -22.99 -6.95
C VAL A 57 -11.72 -24.01 -6.24
N GLY A 58 -12.21 -24.63 -5.16
CA GLY A 58 -11.45 -25.59 -4.37
C GLY A 58 -11.44 -27.01 -4.96
N ARG A 59 -12.41 -27.34 -5.81
CA ARG A 59 -12.59 -28.68 -6.39
C ARG A 59 -12.19 -28.74 -7.87
N ASN A 60 -10.94 -28.36 -8.15
CA ASN A 60 -10.39 -28.32 -9.51
C ASN A 60 -9.36 -29.43 -9.77
N ARG A 61 -9.83 -30.63 -10.16
CA ARG A 61 -8.94 -31.78 -10.45
C ARG A 61 -8.12 -31.61 -11.73
N GLU A 62 -8.64 -30.83 -12.68
CA GLU A 62 -8.00 -30.58 -13.98
C GLU A 62 -6.91 -29.51 -13.88
N ASN A 63 -6.85 -28.76 -12.77
CA ASN A 63 -5.95 -27.63 -12.53
C ASN A 63 -6.00 -26.57 -13.64
N LEU A 64 -7.19 -26.38 -14.22
CA LEU A 64 -7.42 -25.37 -15.26
C LEU A 64 -7.89 -24.06 -14.65
N PRO A 65 -7.58 -22.89 -15.26
CA PRO A 65 -8.14 -21.62 -14.82
C PRO A 65 -9.68 -21.68 -14.77
N TYR A 66 -10.25 -21.30 -13.62
CA TYR A 66 -11.69 -21.17 -13.47
C TYR A 66 -12.19 -19.89 -14.17
N PRO A 67 -13.50 -19.77 -14.51
CA PRO A 67 -14.01 -18.71 -15.38
C PRO A 67 -13.66 -17.28 -14.91
N ASN A 68 -13.68 -17.03 -13.61
CA ASN A 68 -13.36 -15.72 -13.02
C ASN A 68 -11.91 -15.52 -12.61
N PHE A 69 -10.98 -16.43 -12.95
CA PHE A 69 -9.60 -16.36 -12.43
C PHE A 69 -8.96 -15.00 -12.72
N GLY A 70 -9.01 -14.51 -13.96
CA GLY A 70 -8.42 -13.20 -14.30
C GLY A 70 -9.04 -12.02 -13.53
N CYS A 71 -10.36 -11.97 -13.42
CA CYS A 71 -11.05 -10.90 -12.68
C CYS A 71 -10.74 -10.96 -11.18
N ALA A 72 -10.80 -12.16 -10.60
CA ALA A 72 -10.49 -12.38 -9.20
C ALA A 72 -9.07 -11.91 -8.87
N GLN A 73 -8.11 -12.22 -9.74
CA GLN A 73 -6.73 -11.78 -9.58
C GLN A 73 -6.60 -10.25 -9.62
N GLN A 74 -7.28 -9.57 -10.55
CA GLN A 74 -7.29 -8.10 -10.61
C GLN A 74 -7.96 -7.47 -9.39
N LYS A 75 -9.08 -8.04 -8.92
CA LYS A 75 -9.80 -7.55 -7.74
C LYS A 75 -9.00 -7.75 -6.45
N ASN A 76 -8.32 -8.88 -6.33
CA ASN A 76 -7.40 -9.16 -5.23
C ASN A 76 -6.20 -8.20 -5.27
N LEU A 77 -5.62 -7.95 -6.44
CA LEU A 77 -4.54 -6.97 -6.59
C LEU A 77 -5.01 -5.59 -6.15
N ALA A 78 -6.15 -5.12 -6.65
CA ALA A 78 -6.72 -3.82 -6.26
C ALA A 78 -6.95 -3.69 -4.75
N ALA A 79 -7.35 -4.78 -4.08
CA ALA A 79 -7.52 -4.81 -2.62
C ALA A 79 -6.19 -4.84 -1.83
N MET A 80 -5.11 -5.35 -2.42
CA MET A 80 -3.79 -5.44 -1.79
C MET A 80 -2.91 -4.21 -2.00
N VAL A 81 -3.19 -3.37 -3.00
CA VAL A 81 -2.37 -2.19 -3.30
C VAL A 81 -2.49 -1.15 -2.18
N ALA A 82 -1.36 -0.88 -1.53
CA ALA A 82 -1.26 0.11 -0.45
C ALA A 82 -1.34 1.56 -0.97
N ASN A 83 -0.59 1.88 -2.04
CA ASN A 83 -0.62 3.18 -2.70
C ASN A 83 -1.07 3.02 -4.16
N PRO A 84 -2.30 3.43 -4.50
CA PRO A 84 -2.81 3.27 -5.86
C PRO A 84 -2.16 4.21 -6.88
N THR A 85 -1.44 5.24 -6.43
CA THR A 85 -0.69 6.14 -7.32
C THR A 85 0.47 5.42 -8.02
N ASP A 86 1.03 4.39 -7.37
CA ASP A 86 2.16 3.61 -7.87
C ASP A 86 1.81 2.85 -9.16
N LEU A 87 0.52 2.65 -9.45
CA LEU A 87 0.04 2.03 -10.69
C LEU A 87 0.08 2.97 -11.90
N ILE A 88 0.16 4.27 -11.67
CA ILE A 88 0.20 5.30 -12.72
C ILE A 88 1.65 5.73 -12.97
N VAL A 89 2.40 5.95 -11.89
CA VAL A 89 3.81 6.36 -11.92
C VAL A 89 4.56 5.59 -10.85
N ALA A 90 5.76 5.11 -11.15
CA ALA A 90 6.60 4.48 -10.15
C ALA A 90 6.94 5.47 -9.01
N ALA A 91 6.98 4.98 -7.78
CA ALA A 91 7.45 5.76 -6.64
C ALA A 91 8.90 6.21 -6.85
N GLU A 92 9.25 7.37 -6.28
CA GLU A 92 10.63 7.83 -6.30
C GLU A 92 11.53 6.93 -5.45
N GLU A 93 12.74 6.66 -5.96
CA GLU A 93 13.74 5.89 -5.25
C GLU A 93 14.20 6.65 -4.00
N THR A 94 14.11 6.00 -2.84
CA THR A 94 14.72 6.55 -1.61
C THR A 94 16.24 6.46 -1.69
N PRO A 95 16.99 7.39 -1.04
CA PRO A 95 18.44 7.32 -0.99
C PRO A 95 18.91 5.94 -0.50
N ARG A 96 19.92 5.39 -1.16
CA ARG A 96 20.51 4.11 -0.77
C ARG A 96 21.02 4.19 0.68
N SER A 97 20.66 3.20 1.51
CA SER A 97 21.25 3.06 2.85
C SER A 97 22.77 2.88 2.74
N SER A 98 23.48 3.86 3.29
CA SER A 98 24.95 3.89 3.33
C SER A 98 25.50 2.80 4.25
N GLU A 99 24.75 2.47 5.29
CA GLU A 99 25.07 1.53 6.35
C GLU A 99 25.04 0.11 5.79
N LEU A 100 23.95 -0.28 5.10
CA LEU A 100 23.85 -1.58 4.44
C LEU A 100 24.91 -1.72 3.35
N ARG A 101 25.17 -0.66 2.56
CA ARG A 101 26.23 -0.70 1.56
C ARG A 101 27.59 -0.98 2.21
N SER A 102 27.91 -0.28 3.30
CA SER A 102 29.17 -0.45 4.02
C SER A 102 29.28 -1.84 4.66
N PHE A 103 28.18 -2.36 5.23
CA PHE A 103 28.09 -3.70 5.80
C PHE A 103 28.35 -4.79 4.75
N HIS A 104 27.65 -4.73 3.62
CA HIS A 104 27.83 -5.69 2.52
C HIS A 104 29.21 -5.57 1.88
N TRP A 105 29.71 -4.34 1.71
CA TRP A 105 31.06 -4.10 1.19
C TRP A 105 32.12 -4.70 2.10
N LYS A 106 32.01 -4.49 3.42
CA LYS A 106 32.92 -5.06 4.41
C LYS A 106 32.93 -6.60 4.36
N LYS A 107 31.76 -7.23 4.18
CA LYS A 107 31.68 -8.68 3.97
C LYS A 107 32.41 -9.09 2.69
N TYR A 108 32.14 -8.42 1.57
CA TYR A 108 32.75 -8.77 0.28
C TYR A 108 34.29 -8.67 0.29
N ILE A 109 34.85 -7.68 0.98
CA ILE A 109 36.31 -7.50 1.07
C ILE A 109 36.99 -8.34 2.16
N ASP A 110 36.22 -8.97 3.05
CA ASP A 110 36.79 -9.81 4.12
C ASP A 110 37.16 -11.19 3.55
N PRO A 111 38.46 -11.54 3.48
CA PRO A 111 38.92 -12.80 2.89
C PRO A 111 38.41 -14.04 3.62
N LYS A 112 37.94 -13.90 4.87
CA LYS A 112 37.44 -15.01 5.72
C LYS A 112 35.92 -15.16 5.68
N SER A 113 35.23 -14.38 4.85
CA SER A 113 33.77 -14.36 4.82
C SER A 113 33.14 -15.42 3.92
N ASP A 114 33.96 -16.14 3.16
CA ASP A 114 33.54 -17.30 2.39
C ASP A 114 33.01 -18.40 3.32
N GLU A 115 31.92 -19.02 2.89
CA GLU A 115 31.17 -20.01 3.67
C GLU A 115 32.01 -21.25 4.03
N SER A 116 33.08 -21.50 3.27
CA SER A 116 34.08 -22.55 3.49
C SER A 116 34.91 -22.35 4.77
N ASP A 117 35.13 -21.11 5.22
CA ASP A 117 35.92 -20.82 6.42
C ASP A 117 35.08 -20.89 7.70
N LYS A 118 33.75 -20.76 7.62
CA LYS A 118 32.84 -20.96 8.75
C LYS A 118 32.77 -22.42 9.21
N GLN A 119 32.91 -23.37 8.28
CA GLN A 119 32.95 -24.80 8.60
C GLN A 119 34.24 -25.21 9.33
N LYS A 120 35.35 -24.50 9.13
CA LYS A 120 36.60 -24.71 9.89
C LYS A 120 36.57 -24.17 11.33
N ALA A 121 35.61 -23.32 11.67
CA ALA A 121 35.52 -22.65 12.96
C ALA A 121 34.56 -23.33 13.97
N LEU A 122 33.83 -24.38 13.56
CA LEU A 122 33.12 -25.23 14.54
C LEU A 122 34.16 -26.09 15.27
N PRO A 123 34.32 -25.96 16.60
CA PRO A 123 35.18 -26.87 17.33
C PRO A 123 34.61 -28.28 17.15
N ASN A 124 35.45 -29.20 16.69
CA ASN A 124 35.16 -30.64 16.71
C ASN A 124 34.63 -31.00 18.10
N SER A 125 33.32 -31.20 18.23
CA SER A 125 32.76 -31.95 19.34
C SER A 125 33.31 -33.36 19.17
N LYS A 126 34.39 -33.64 19.91
CA LYS A 126 34.90 -34.98 20.09
C LYS A 126 33.77 -35.91 20.54
N GLN A 127 33.88 -37.14 20.06
CA GLN A 127 33.11 -38.34 20.41
C GLN A 127 32.58 -38.37 21.85
#